data_AF-A0A3D3XZ43-F1
#
_entry.id   AF-A0A3D3XZ43-F1
#
_cell.length_a   1.000
_cell.length_b   1.000
_cell.length_c   1.000
_cell.angle_alpha   90.00
_cell.angle_beta   90.00
_cell.angle_gamma   90.00
#
_symmetry.space_group_name_H-M   'P 1'
#
loop_
_entity.id
_entity.type
_entity.pdbx_description
1 polymer ?
#
loop_
_entity_poly.entity_id
_entity_poly.type
_entity_poly.pdbx_seq_one_letter_code
_entity_poly.pdbx_strand_id
1 'polypeptide(L)'
;AFNRPLSEKYRKEVKASYADIRKMQRESPVGISSFGARAVAQLPVPKKIMDLTPEERRVELAKTGFSGLRTYADVLTDLSANEVACDLYREKIEEIIDDPETAEALKPHGYPIGCKRQVFDSSYYAAFNQENVTLVDLRNGGINRITATGIETDHESFDIDILVYATGFDAMTGALKRIDIRGRDGQRLIDKWEDGPRAYLGLQMAGFPNLFTVTGPGSPSVLSNMLVAIEQHVDWIRDCLEHLGNNQVDTIEPTLDAENEWVTHVNDVGQGTMFTAPTCNSWYLGANIPGKPRVFMPYVGGIHRYRARCEAVVANDYEGFRLE
;
A
#
# COMPACT_ATOMS: atom_id res chain seq x y z
N ALA A 1 -2.64 20.76 5.77
CA ALA A 1 -3.56 21.59 4.95
C ALA A 1 -5.00 21.07 4.88
N PHE A 2 -5.25 19.76 4.73
CA PHE A 2 -6.61 19.25 4.46
C PHE A 2 -7.34 18.59 5.64
N ASN A 3 -6.66 18.32 6.76
CA ASN A 3 -7.31 17.85 7.99
C ASN A 3 -7.92 19.05 8.73
N ARG A 4 -9.25 19.10 8.85
CA ARG A 4 -9.98 20.20 9.45
C ARG A 4 -11.33 19.73 10.01
N PRO A 5 -11.91 20.45 11.00
CA PRO A 5 -13.27 20.19 11.44
C PRO A 5 -14.27 20.21 10.28
N LEU A 6 -15.17 19.22 10.26
CA LEU A 6 -16.20 19.11 9.22
C LEU A 6 -17.42 19.97 9.57
N SER A 7 -17.77 20.92 8.69
CA SER A 7 -18.98 21.75 8.86
C SER A 7 -20.26 20.92 8.75
N GLU A 8 -21.33 21.36 9.41
CA GLU A 8 -22.63 20.69 9.32
C GLU A 8 -23.17 20.66 7.89
N LYS A 9 -22.98 21.75 7.13
CA LYS A 9 -23.35 21.83 5.71
C LYS A 9 -22.68 20.71 4.92
N TYR A 10 -21.36 20.56 5.06
CA TYR A 10 -20.62 19.51 4.37
C TYR A 10 -21.08 18.11 4.79
N ARG A 11 -21.35 17.89 6.08
CA ARG A 11 -21.90 16.60 6.56
C ARG A 11 -23.25 16.27 5.93
N LYS A 12 -24.13 17.28 5.75
CA LYS A 12 -25.43 17.10 5.08
C LYS A 12 -25.27 16.78 3.60
N GLU A 13 -24.36 17.47 2.90
CA GLU A 13 -24.04 17.21 1.48
C GLU A 13 -23.52 15.78 1.27
N VAL A 14 -22.55 15.35 2.08
CA VAL A 14 -22.02 13.97 2.04
C VAL A 14 -23.15 12.94 2.21
N LYS A 15 -24.04 13.16 3.18
CA LYS A 15 -25.17 12.25 3.44
C LYS A 15 -26.19 12.23 2.29
N ALA A 16 -26.45 13.37 1.68
CA ALA A 16 -27.37 13.47 0.54
C ALA A 16 -26.81 12.78 -0.72
N SER A 17 -25.48 12.81 -0.93
CA SER A 17 -24.80 12.23 -2.10
C SER A 17 -24.17 10.86 -1.83
N TYR A 18 -24.53 10.19 -0.74
CA TYR A 18 -23.78 9.02 -0.25
C TYR A 18 -23.75 7.87 -1.26
N ALA A 19 -24.88 7.60 -1.94
CA ALA A 19 -24.96 6.55 -2.96
C ALA A 19 -23.98 6.82 -4.13
N ASP A 20 -23.95 8.06 -4.63
CA ASP A 20 -23.04 8.46 -5.69
C ASP A 20 -21.57 8.40 -5.25
N ILE A 21 -21.28 8.78 -4.01
CA ILE A 21 -19.94 8.66 -3.41
C ILE A 21 -19.49 7.19 -3.39
N ARG A 22 -20.36 6.27 -2.98
CA ARG A 22 -20.05 4.83 -2.98
C ARG A 22 -19.84 4.29 -4.40
N LYS A 23 -20.66 4.72 -5.36
CA LYS A 23 -20.48 4.38 -6.77
C LYS A 23 -19.12 4.85 -7.30
N MET A 24 -18.79 6.13 -7.10
CA MET A 24 -17.49 6.70 -7.48
C MET A 24 -16.32 5.94 -6.83
N GLN A 25 -16.44 5.55 -5.55
CA GLN A 25 -15.39 4.76 -4.89
C GLN A 25 -15.15 3.43 -5.60
N ARG A 26 -16.22 2.68 -5.90
CA ARG A 26 -16.14 1.37 -6.56
C ARG A 26 -15.56 1.45 -7.98
N GLU A 27 -15.88 2.51 -8.71
CA GLU A 27 -15.43 2.74 -10.09
C GLU A 27 -14.03 3.38 -10.18
N SER A 28 -13.52 3.95 -9.09
CA SER A 28 -12.19 4.58 -9.06
C SER A 28 -11.04 3.54 -9.04
N PRO A 29 -9.84 3.90 -9.53
CA PRO A 29 -8.68 3.01 -9.47
C PRO A 29 -8.24 2.59 -8.07
N VAL A 30 -8.40 3.45 -7.06
CA VAL A 30 -7.87 3.22 -5.70
C VAL A 30 -8.97 3.14 -4.63
N GLY A 31 -10.25 3.07 -4.99
CA GLY A 31 -11.34 2.96 -4.02
C GLY A 31 -11.69 4.27 -3.31
N ILE A 32 -11.31 5.42 -3.88
CA ILE A 32 -11.47 6.74 -3.26
C ILE A 32 -12.28 7.62 -4.21
N SER A 33 -13.41 8.14 -3.72
CA SER A 33 -14.27 9.06 -4.47
C SER A 33 -13.59 10.39 -4.76
N SER A 34 -13.89 10.96 -5.92
CA SER A 34 -13.63 12.36 -6.25
C SER A 34 -14.66 13.31 -5.62
N PHE A 35 -15.11 13.06 -4.38
CA PHE A 35 -16.00 13.94 -3.63
C PHE A 35 -15.24 14.66 -2.52
N GLY A 36 -15.62 15.91 -2.22
CA GLY A 36 -15.03 16.69 -1.13
C GLY A 36 -13.60 17.17 -1.41
N ALA A 37 -12.72 17.10 -0.40
CA ALA A 37 -11.36 17.64 -0.49
C ALA A 37 -10.51 17.01 -1.63
N ARG A 38 -10.84 15.79 -2.08
CA ARG A 38 -10.21 15.16 -3.25
C ARG A 38 -10.96 15.35 -4.56
N ALA A 39 -12.18 15.89 -4.56
CA ALA A 39 -12.83 16.38 -5.79
C ALA A 39 -11.99 17.48 -6.45
N VAL A 40 -11.38 18.33 -5.62
CA VAL A 40 -10.49 19.41 -6.01
C VAL A 40 -9.17 18.91 -6.61
N ALA A 41 -8.86 17.62 -6.45
CA ALA A 41 -7.68 16.98 -7.04
C ALA A 41 -7.93 16.41 -8.46
N GLN A 42 -9.13 16.59 -9.02
CA GLN A 42 -9.30 16.54 -10.48
C GLN A 42 -8.70 17.82 -11.07
N LEU A 43 -7.37 17.90 -11.03
CA LEU A 43 -6.65 18.83 -11.88
C LEU A 43 -6.98 18.47 -13.34
N PRO A 44 -7.15 19.46 -14.23
CA PRO A 44 -7.13 19.20 -15.68
C PRO A 44 -5.86 18.43 -16.05
N VAL A 45 -5.87 17.73 -17.20
CA VAL A 45 -4.79 16.89 -17.74
C VAL A 45 -3.47 17.10 -16.99
N PRO A 46 -3.05 16.12 -16.14
CA PRO A 46 -1.98 16.36 -15.19
C PRO A 46 -0.74 16.88 -15.92
N LYS A 47 -0.22 18.02 -15.46
CA LYS A 47 1.01 18.61 -16.00
C LYS A 47 2.16 17.61 -15.80
N LYS A 48 3.18 17.70 -16.63
CA LYS A 48 4.46 17.04 -16.36
C LYS A 48 5.30 17.94 -15.46
N ILE A 49 5.96 17.37 -14.46
CA ILE A 49 6.85 18.15 -13.59
C ILE A 49 8.02 18.72 -14.39
N MET A 50 8.44 18.00 -15.43
CA MET A 50 9.53 18.37 -16.30
C MET A 50 9.23 19.59 -17.18
N ASP A 51 7.95 19.86 -17.46
CA ASP A 51 7.53 21.03 -18.25
C ASP A 51 7.54 22.33 -17.44
N LEU A 52 7.71 22.25 -16.12
CA LEU A 52 7.75 23.40 -15.22
C LEU A 52 9.19 23.84 -14.96
N THR A 53 9.38 25.16 -14.84
CA THR A 53 10.61 25.75 -14.31
C THR A 53 10.77 25.45 -12.81
N PRO A 54 12.00 25.54 -12.26
CA PRO A 54 12.22 25.35 -10.82
C PRO A 54 11.33 26.24 -9.93
N GLU A 55 11.12 27.50 -10.33
CA GLU A 55 10.29 28.44 -9.58
C GLU A 55 8.81 28.05 -9.59
N GLU A 56 8.28 27.67 -10.76
CA GLU A 56 6.89 27.20 -10.88
C GLU A 56 6.65 25.95 -10.04
N ARG A 57 7.62 25.02 -9.99
CA ARG A 57 7.54 23.82 -9.15
C ARG A 57 7.40 24.17 -7.66
N ARG A 58 8.18 25.15 -7.16
CA ARG A 58 8.11 25.60 -5.77
C ARG A 58 6.77 26.27 -5.45
N VAL A 59 6.30 27.14 -6.34
CA VAL A 59 5.00 27.80 -6.20
C VAL A 59 3.85 26.77 -6.16
N GLU A 60 3.88 25.77 -7.03
CA GLU A 60 2.84 24.73 -7.05
C GLU A 60 2.93 23.79 -5.83
N LEU A 61 4.14 23.44 -5.38
CA LEU A 61 4.34 22.63 -4.18
C LEU A 61 3.85 23.36 -2.92
N ALA A 62 4.09 24.67 -2.80
CA ALA A 62 3.61 25.47 -1.68
C ALA A 62 2.07 25.47 -1.57
N LYS A 63 1.36 25.40 -2.71
CA LYS A 63 -0.11 25.33 -2.75
C LYS A 63 -0.65 23.92 -2.40
N THR A 64 0.01 22.89 -2.91
CA THR A 64 -0.52 21.51 -2.91
C THR A 64 0.05 20.64 -1.79
N GLY A 65 1.15 21.07 -1.17
CA GLY A 65 1.96 20.28 -0.24
C GLY A 65 2.55 19.03 -0.89
N PHE A 66 3.22 18.19 -0.10
CA PHE A 66 3.88 16.96 -0.58
C PHE A 66 2.97 16.01 -1.39
N SER A 67 1.66 16.01 -1.12
CA SER A 67 0.69 15.24 -1.92
C SER A 67 0.67 15.64 -3.39
N GLY A 68 0.94 16.90 -3.72
CA GLY A 68 0.92 17.42 -5.08
C GLY A 68 2.03 16.86 -5.97
N LEU A 69 3.14 16.41 -5.38
CA LEU A 69 4.23 15.80 -6.17
C LEU A 69 3.77 14.57 -6.95
N ARG A 70 2.76 13.85 -6.46
CA ARG A 70 2.22 12.67 -7.14
C ARG A 70 1.17 12.99 -8.20
N THR A 71 0.74 14.24 -8.31
CA THR A 71 -0.32 14.62 -9.26
C THR A 71 0.25 14.91 -10.64
N TYR A 72 1.56 15.04 -10.78
CA TYR A 72 2.22 15.18 -12.08
C TYR A 72 2.15 13.86 -12.87
N ALA A 73 1.94 13.98 -14.18
CA ALA A 73 1.69 12.83 -15.06
C ALA A 73 2.89 11.88 -15.21
N ASP A 74 4.10 12.42 -15.04
CA ASP A 74 5.38 11.75 -15.29
C ASP A 74 6.06 11.24 -14.01
N VAL A 75 5.76 11.81 -12.84
CA VAL A 75 6.46 11.48 -11.58
C VAL A 75 6.36 9.99 -11.21
N LEU A 76 5.24 9.31 -11.49
CA LEU A 76 5.08 7.89 -11.14
C LEU A 76 5.48 6.93 -12.28
N THR A 77 5.98 7.45 -13.40
CA THR A 77 6.30 6.65 -14.60
C THR A 77 7.68 6.91 -15.17
N ASP A 78 8.34 8.02 -14.83
CA ASP A 78 9.68 8.37 -15.28
C ASP A 78 10.59 8.65 -14.06
N LEU A 79 11.75 7.99 -14.00
CA LEU A 79 12.66 8.10 -12.85
C LEU A 79 13.35 9.47 -12.77
N SER A 80 13.58 10.15 -13.90
CA SER A 80 14.21 11.47 -13.90
C SER A 80 13.24 12.53 -13.38
N ALA A 81 11.99 12.48 -13.84
CA ALA A 81 10.89 13.28 -13.31
C ALA A 81 10.64 12.99 -11.82
N ASN A 82 10.74 11.71 -11.42
CA ASN A 82 10.63 11.31 -10.03
C ASN A 82 11.74 11.91 -9.16
N GLU A 83 12.99 11.92 -9.63
CA GLU A 83 14.10 12.49 -8.88
C GLU A 83 13.92 14.00 -8.69
N VAL A 84 13.44 14.72 -9.70
CA VAL A 84 13.06 16.14 -9.55
C VAL A 84 12.00 16.33 -8.44
N ALA A 85 11.03 15.43 -8.36
CA ALA A 85 10.06 15.47 -7.28
C ALA A 85 10.68 15.12 -5.91
N CYS A 86 11.65 14.20 -5.88
CA CYS A 86 12.40 13.87 -4.66
C CYS A 86 13.27 15.04 -4.18
N ASP A 87 13.97 15.73 -5.09
CA ASP A 87 14.73 16.95 -4.79
C ASP A 87 13.83 18.01 -4.15
N LEU A 88 12.68 18.31 -4.76
CA LEU A 88 11.71 19.26 -4.18
C LEU A 88 11.19 18.82 -2.81
N TYR A 89 11.01 17.50 -2.60
CA TYR A 89 10.63 16.97 -1.30
C TYR A 89 11.72 17.23 -0.25
N ARG A 90 12.99 17.00 -0.62
CA ARG A 90 14.16 17.20 0.23
C ARG A 90 14.41 18.69 0.54
N GLU A 91 14.32 19.56 -0.46
CA GLU A 91 14.38 21.02 -0.28
C GLU A 91 13.35 21.48 0.75
N LYS A 92 12.12 20.98 0.67
CA LYS A 92 11.06 21.41 1.58
C LYS A 92 11.22 20.88 3.01
N ILE A 93 11.88 19.74 3.21
CA ILE A 93 12.26 19.29 4.56
C ILE A 93 13.26 20.27 5.19
N GLU A 94 14.27 20.66 4.41
CA GLU A 94 15.31 21.60 4.85
C GLU A 94 14.75 22.99 5.18
N GLU A 95 13.67 23.42 4.52
CA GLU A 95 12.95 24.65 4.89
C GLU A 95 12.15 24.54 6.21
N ILE A 96 11.83 23.33 6.67
CA ILE A 96 11.00 23.11 7.87
C ILE A 96 11.87 22.88 9.11
N ILE A 97 13.03 22.24 8.95
CA ILE A 97 13.89 21.82 10.06
C ILE A 97 15.05 22.81 10.21
N ASP A 98 15.20 23.36 11.42
CA ASP A 98 16.16 24.43 11.67
C ASP A 98 17.61 23.93 11.75
N ASP A 99 17.81 22.71 12.30
CA ASP A 99 19.13 22.08 12.40
C ASP A 99 19.50 21.34 11.10
N PRO A 100 20.59 21.74 10.40
CA PRO A 100 20.95 21.15 9.10
C PRO A 100 21.34 19.67 9.18
N GLU A 101 21.92 19.20 10.29
CA GLU A 101 22.28 17.79 10.46
C GLU A 101 21.02 16.91 10.60
N THR A 102 20.07 17.34 11.44
CA THR A 102 18.76 16.70 11.58
C THR A 102 17.96 16.73 10.28
N ALA A 103 17.99 17.85 9.56
CA ALA A 103 17.34 17.98 8.27
C ALA A 103 17.89 16.98 7.24
N GLU A 104 19.22 16.88 7.12
CA GLU A 104 19.87 15.94 6.21
C GLU A 104 19.57 14.48 6.59
N ALA A 105 19.60 14.14 7.87
CA ALA A 105 19.26 12.81 8.34
C ALA A 105 17.81 12.41 8.02
N LEU A 106 16.86 13.35 8.03
CA LEU A 106 15.45 13.09 7.73
C LEU A 106 15.09 13.13 6.24
N LYS A 107 15.99 13.60 5.37
CA LYS A 107 15.77 13.56 3.92
C LYS A 107 15.72 12.10 3.43
N PRO A 108 14.68 11.70 2.68
CA PRO A 108 14.64 10.37 2.10
C PRO A 108 15.60 10.27 0.91
N HIS A 109 16.47 9.26 0.91
CA HIS A 109 17.40 8.98 -0.17
C HIS A 109 17.30 7.52 -0.64
N GLY A 110 17.67 7.29 -1.90
CA GLY A 110 17.88 5.95 -2.44
C GLY A 110 16.61 5.19 -2.83
N TYR A 111 15.44 5.83 -2.91
CA TYR A 111 14.24 5.22 -3.49
C TYR A 111 13.28 6.29 -4.05
N PRO A 112 12.50 5.97 -5.09
CA PRO A 112 11.63 6.95 -5.74
C PRO A 112 10.35 7.23 -4.94
N ILE A 113 9.76 8.42 -5.13
CA ILE A 113 8.40 8.72 -4.72
C ILE A 113 7.43 7.71 -5.35
N GLY A 114 6.57 7.10 -4.54
CA GLY A 114 5.64 6.06 -5.00
C GLY A 114 6.16 4.63 -4.85
N CYS A 115 7.44 4.42 -4.53
CA CYS A 115 7.93 3.10 -4.09
C CYS A 115 7.28 2.64 -2.77
N LYS A 116 7.18 3.57 -1.81
CA LYS A 116 6.56 3.34 -0.50
C LYS A 116 5.26 4.14 -0.39
N ARG A 117 4.38 3.73 0.52
CA ARG A 117 3.19 4.51 0.87
C ARG A 117 3.64 5.80 1.55
N GLN A 118 3.27 6.97 1.00
CA GLN A 118 3.53 8.21 1.72
C GLN A 118 2.73 8.25 3.02
N VAL A 119 3.41 8.70 4.06
CA VAL A 119 2.80 9.06 5.34
C VAL A 119 2.32 10.51 5.24
N PHE A 120 1.13 10.78 5.77
CA PHE A 120 0.63 12.14 5.93
C PHE A 120 0.64 12.46 7.42
N ASP A 121 1.19 13.61 7.77
CA ASP A 121 1.33 14.06 9.15
C ASP A 121 0.59 15.39 9.40
N SER A 122 0.65 15.85 10.65
CA SER A 122 0.13 17.16 11.08
C SER A 122 1.18 17.91 11.90
N SER A 123 2.46 17.83 11.50
CA SER A 123 3.69 18.49 12.02
C SER A 123 4.84 17.51 12.36
N TYR A 124 5.05 16.44 11.59
CA TYR A 124 6.14 15.47 11.83
C TYR A 124 7.52 16.12 11.76
N TYR A 125 7.84 16.80 10.65
CA TYR A 125 9.16 17.43 10.49
C TYR A 125 9.38 18.59 11.48
N ALA A 126 8.36 19.43 11.68
CA ALA A 126 8.43 20.54 12.63
C ALA A 126 8.58 20.10 14.10
N ALA A 127 8.27 18.83 14.42
CA ALA A 127 8.50 18.30 15.77
C ALA A 127 9.98 18.23 16.13
N PHE A 128 10.87 18.08 15.15
CA PHE A 128 12.31 18.00 15.36
C PHE A 128 12.98 19.34 15.70
N ASN A 129 12.26 20.46 15.62
CA ASN A 129 12.75 21.76 16.09
C ASN A 129 12.46 21.99 17.59
N GLN A 130 11.79 21.05 18.26
CA GLN A 130 11.50 21.16 19.69
C GLN A 130 12.72 20.75 20.51
N GLU A 131 13.05 21.49 21.56
CA GLU A 131 14.21 21.23 22.42
C GLU A 131 14.21 19.84 23.10
N ASN A 132 13.04 19.20 23.20
CA ASN A 132 12.84 17.91 23.83
C ASN A 132 12.74 16.74 22.83
N VAL A 133 13.13 16.94 21.57
CA VAL A 133 13.12 15.90 20.54
C VAL A 133 14.54 15.71 20.01
N THR A 134 15.05 14.49 20.14
CA THR A 134 16.36 14.10 19.61
C THR A 134 16.19 13.07 18.50
N LEU A 135 16.80 13.32 17.35
CA LEU A 135 16.90 12.35 16.27
C LEU A 135 18.18 11.53 16.45
N VAL A 136 18.07 10.21 16.39
CA VAL A 136 19.23 9.30 16.37
C VAL A 136 19.23 8.56 15.04
N ASP A 137 20.21 8.85 14.18
CA ASP A 137 20.33 8.20 12.87
C ASP A 137 21.07 6.86 12.95
N LEU A 138 20.30 5.78 13.08
CA LEU A 138 20.81 4.41 13.21
C LEU A 138 21.50 3.87 11.95
N ARG A 139 21.51 4.61 10.82
CA ARG A 139 22.33 4.24 9.65
C ARG A 139 23.82 4.49 9.91
N ASN A 140 24.12 5.41 10.80
CA ASN A 140 25.47 5.84 11.15
C ASN A 140 25.88 5.35 12.53
N GLY A 141 25.33 4.24 13.03
CA GLY A 141 25.64 3.71 14.37
C GLY A 141 24.46 2.97 14.95
N GLY A 142 24.49 1.63 14.87
CA GLY A 142 23.35 0.77 15.19
C GLY A 142 23.04 0.70 16.69
N ILE A 143 21.92 0.05 17.02
CA ILE A 143 21.60 -0.30 18.40
C ILE A 143 22.44 -1.52 18.80
N ASN A 144 23.21 -1.40 19.87
CA ASN A 144 24.04 -2.47 20.41
C ASN A 144 23.28 -3.33 21.41
N ARG A 145 22.62 -2.69 22.38
CA ARG A 145 21.79 -3.39 23.37
C ARG A 145 20.74 -2.48 23.97
N ILE A 146 19.67 -3.11 24.44
CA ILE A 146 18.71 -2.50 25.36
C ILE A 146 19.16 -2.91 26.77
N THR A 147 19.29 -1.95 27.67
CA THR A 147 19.67 -2.17 29.07
C THR A 147 18.43 -2.08 29.98
N ALA A 148 18.62 -2.25 31.28
CA ALA A 148 17.54 -2.07 32.25
C ALA A 148 17.04 -0.61 32.34
N THR A 149 17.86 0.36 31.94
CA THR A 149 17.55 1.80 32.06
C THR A 149 17.45 2.51 30.72
N GLY A 150 17.79 1.86 29.60
CA GLY A 150 18.01 2.61 28.36
C GLY A 150 18.35 1.80 27.12
N ILE A 151 18.86 2.52 26.12
CA ILE A 151 19.37 1.98 24.85
C ILE A 151 20.80 2.45 24.66
N GLU A 152 21.69 1.53 24.29
CA GLU A 152 23.05 1.84 23.87
C GLU A 152 23.16 1.67 22.35
N THR A 153 23.72 2.69 21.70
CA THR A 153 24.10 2.67 20.28
C THR A 153 25.62 2.59 20.14
N ASP A 154 26.13 2.61 18.91
CA ASP A 154 27.58 2.68 18.66
C ASP A 154 28.23 3.98 19.13
N HIS A 155 27.44 5.05 19.29
CA HIS A 155 27.95 6.39 19.55
C HIS A 155 27.46 7.01 20.84
N GLU A 156 26.30 6.57 21.36
CA GLU A 156 25.67 7.21 22.51
C GLU A 156 24.87 6.20 23.35
N SER A 157 24.52 6.59 24.56
CA SER A 157 23.63 5.82 25.45
C SER A 157 22.52 6.74 25.95
N PHE A 158 21.29 6.27 25.87
CA PHE A 158 20.10 7.02 26.23
C PHE A 158 19.36 6.31 27.34
N ASP A 159 19.22 6.95 28.51
CA ASP A 159 18.28 6.49 29.53
C ASP A 159 16.85 6.80 29.08
N ILE A 160 15.98 5.80 29.10
CA ILE A 160 14.58 5.91 28.70
C ILE A 160 13.68 5.10 29.64
N ASP A 161 12.51 5.67 29.96
CA ASP A 161 11.49 4.97 30.73
C ASP A 161 10.59 4.08 29.87
N ILE A 162 10.42 4.46 28.59
CA ILE A 162 9.47 3.83 27.66
C ILE A 162 10.12 3.64 26.30
N LEU A 163 10.10 2.41 25.80
CA LEU A 163 10.48 2.07 24.43
C LEU A 163 9.23 1.76 23.58
N VAL A 164 9.02 2.55 22.52
CA VAL A 164 7.89 2.38 21.59
C VAL A 164 8.37 1.71 20.29
N TYR A 165 7.83 0.53 19.98
CA TYR A 165 8.10 -0.16 18.72
C TYR A 165 7.16 0.31 17.60
N ALA A 166 7.62 1.28 16.81
CA ALA A 166 6.95 1.73 15.59
C ALA A 166 7.54 1.08 14.30
N THR A 167 7.92 -0.20 14.39
CA THR A 167 8.72 -0.92 13.37
C THR A 167 7.91 -1.57 12.24
N GLY A 168 6.59 -1.39 12.24
CA GLY A 168 5.70 -1.91 11.21
C GLY A 168 5.29 -3.38 11.42
N PHE A 169 5.02 -4.09 10.33
CA PHE A 169 4.40 -5.43 10.35
C PHE A 169 4.98 -6.36 9.27
N ASP A 170 4.91 -7.67 9.51
CA ASP A 170 4.94 -8.66 8.41
C ASP A 170 3.60 -8.63 7.67
N ALA A 171 3.52 -7.71 6.70
CA ALA A 171 2.29 -7.37 6.00
C ALA A 171 1.87 -8.47 5.01
N MET A 172 0.55 -8.57 4.81
CA MET A 172 -0.18 -9.47 3.90
C MET A 172 -0.10 -10.96 4.21
N THR A 173 1.07 -11.48 4.61
CA THR A 173 1.28 -12.90 4.86
C THR A 173 1.42 -13.24 6.34
N GLY A 174 1.95 -12.31 7.15
CA GLY A 174 2.40 -12.64 8.50
C GLY A 174 1.30 -13.17 9.43
N ALA A 175 0.08 -12.65 9.32
CA ALA A 175 -1.04 -13.16 10.11
C ALA A 175 -1.41 -14.60 9.75
N LEU A 176 -1.40 -14.94 8.45
CA LEU A 176 -1.74 -16.27 7.95
C LEU A 176 -0.61 -17.28 8.25
N LYS A 177 0.66 -16.87 8.12
CA LYS A 177 1.83 -17.72 8.44
C LYS A 177 1.95 -18.09 9.92
N ARG A 178 1.27 -17.39 10.82
CA ARG A 178 1.23 -17.71 12.27
C ARG A 178 0.23 -18.80 12.64
N ILE A 179 -0.65 -19.18 11.71
CA ILE A 179 -1.64 -20.24 11.89
C ILE A 179 -1.10 -21.50 11.21
N ASP A 180 -1.25 -22.68 11.85
CA ASP A 180 -0.92 -23.97 11.22
C ASP A 180 -2.02 -24.37 10.21
N ILE A 181 -2.10 -23.64 9.09
CA ILE A 181 -3.05 -23.91 8.01
C ILE A 181 -2.52 -25.05 7.15
N ARG A 182 -3.31 -26.11 7.00
CA ARG A 182 -3.00 -27.30 6.20
C ARG A 182 -4.09 -27.56 5.18
N GLY A 183 -3.67 -27.75 3.94
CA GLY A 183 -4.52 -28.06 2.79
C GLY A 183 -4.59 -29.56 2.49
N ARG A 184 -4.86 -29.90 1.23
CA ARG A 184 -4.87 -31.27 0.72
C ARG A 184 -3.54 -31.98 1.04
N ASP A 185 -3.64 -33.27 1.36
CA ASP A 185 -2.50 -34.14 1.70
C ASP A 185 -1.57 -33.60 2.81
N GLY A 186 -2.10 -32.72 3.67
CA GLY A 186 -1.36 -32.12 4.77
C GLY A 186 -0.38 -31.01 4.36
N GLN A 187 -0.46 -30.50 3.13
CA GLN A 187 0.39 -29.41 2.65
C GLN A 187 0.24 -28.17 3.54
N ARG A 188 1.32 -27.68 4.14
CA ARG A 188 1.27 -26.48 4.99
C ARG A 188 1.30 -25.22 4.13
N LEU A 189 0.53 -24.21 4.52
CA LEU A 189 0.51 -22.91 3.83
C LEU A 189 1.89 -22.24 3.81
N ILE A 190 2.65 -22.37 4.91
CA ILE A 190 3.98 -21.80 5.03
C ILE A 190 4.97 -22.39 4.01
N ASP A 191 4.81 -23.67 3.63
CA ASP A 191 5.65 -24.35 2.64
C ASP A 191 5.24 -23.93 1.24
N LYS A 192 3.92 -23.86 0.96
CA LYS A 192 3.41 -23.36 -0.33
C LYS A 192 3.91 -21.94 -0.64
N TRP A 193 4.13 -21.12 0.38
CA TRP A 193 4.57 -19.73 0.23
C TRP A 193 6.07 -19.51 0.47
N GLU A 194 6.88 -20.57 0.49
CA GLU A 194 8.33 -20.47 0.72
C GLU A 194 9.02 -19.57 -0.31
N ASP A 195 8.63 -19.66 -1.59
CA ASP A 195 9.18 -18.85 -2.69
C ASP A 195 8.41 -17.52 -2.92
N GLY A 196 7.45 -17.22 -2.05
CA GLY A 196 6.60 -16.04 -2.13
C GLY A 196 5.12 -16.40 -2.08
N PRO A 197 4.25 -15.48 -1.62
CA PRO A 197 2.83 -15.76 -1.50
C PRO A 197 2.13 -15.83 -2.85
N ARG A 198 1.24 -16.80 -2.99
CA ARG A 198 0.50 -17.10 -4.21
C ARG A 198 -0.95 -17.39 -3.87
N ALA A 199 -1.86 -16.82 -4.64
CA ALA A 199 -3.30 -17.01 -4.53
C ALA A 199 -3.97 -16.60 -5.84
N TYR A 200 -5.06 -17.26 -6.22
CA TYR A 200 -5.90 -16.86 -7.33
C TYR A 200 -6.84 -15.74 -6.90
N LEU A 201 -6.82 -14.62 -7.63
CA LEU A 201 -7.53 -13.38 -7.31
C LEU A 201 -7.19 -12.78 -5.92
N GLY A 202 -6.25 -13.36 -5.17
CA GLY A 202 -6.07 -13.06 -3.75
C GLY A 202 -7.24 -13.44 -2.86
N LEU A 203 -8.06 -14.40 -3.33
CA LEU A 203 -9.23 -14.95 -2.63
C LEU A 203 -8.99 -16.39 -2.17
N GLN A 204 -8.43 -17.25 -3.02
CA GLN A 204 -8.17 -18.66 -2.69
C GLN A 204 -6.81 -19.14 -3.19
N MET A 205 -6.37 -20.30 -2.72
CA MET A 205 -5.07 -20.89 -3.04
C MET A 205 -5.23 -22.34 -3.52
N ALA A 206 -4.50 -22.73 -4.55
CA ALA A 206 -4.51 -24.11 -5.02
C ALA A 206 -3.85 -25.01 -3.94
N GLY A 207 -4.47 -26.13 -3.62
CA GLY A 207 -4.13 -27.01 -2.48
C GLY A 207 -4.98 -26.75 -1.23
N PHE A 208 -5.80 -25.68 -1.18
CA PHE A 208 -6.53 -25.24 0.01
C PHE A 208 -8.03 -25.05 -0.29
N PRO A 209 -8.79 -26.14 -0.53
CA PRO A 209 -10.20 -26.06 -0.90
C PRO A 209 -11.03 -25.37 0.19
N ASN A 210 -12.05 -24.61 -0.22
CA ASN A 210 -12.97 -23.86 0.65
C ASN A 210 -12.30 -22.87 1.63
N LEU A 211 -10.99 -22.66 1.53
CA LEU A 211 -10.28 -21.64 2.30
C LEU A 211 -10.27 -20.33 1.52
N PHE A 212 -11.06 -19.36 1.99
CA PHE A 212 -11.06 -18.01 1.45
C PHE A 212 -10.21 -17.07 2.31
N THR A 213 -9.56 -16.12 1.65
CA THR A 213 -8.89 -14.98 2.28
C THR A 213 -9.58 -13.68 1.86
N VAL A 214 -9.55 -12.69 2.74
CA VAL A 214 -10.03 -11.34 2.45
C VAL A 214 -8.83 -10.42 2.43
N THR A 215 -8.62 -9.72 1.32
CA THR A 215 -7.48 -8.82 1.09
C THR A 215 -6.11 -9.52 1.10
N GLY A 216 -6.10 -10.76 0.62
CA GLY A 216 -4.91 -11.59 0.49
C GLY A 216 -3.93 -11.14 -0.60
N PRO A 217 -2.74 -11.78 -0.68
CA PRO A 217 -1.76 -11.56 -1.75
C PRO A 217 -2.37 -11.78 -3.14
N GLY A 218 -2.07 -10.91 -4.09
CA GLY A 218 -2.66 -10.92 -5.43
C GLY A 218 -3.99 -10.16 -5.54
N SER A 219 -4.55 -9.64 -4.45
CA SER A 219 -5.68 -8.70 -4.48
C SER A 219 -5.21 -7.24 -4.39
N PRO A 220 -6.04 -6.23 -4.71
CA PRO A 220 -5.67 -4.82 -4.56
C PRO A 220 -5.23 -4.45 -3.14
N SER A 221 -5.89 -5.06 -2.14
CA SER A 221 -5.57 -4.92 -0.72
C SER A 221 -5.26 -3.46 -0.33
N VAL A 222 -4.12 -3.26 0.30
CA VAL A 222 -3.54 -2.00 0.78
C VAL A 222 -3.23 -0.92 -0.27
N LEU A 223 -3.26 -1.25 -1.58
CA LEU A 223 -3.15 -0.27 -2.67
C LEU A 223 -4.50 0.38 -3.01
N SER A 224 -5.57 -0.07 -2.38
CA SER A 224 -6.90 0.51 -2.46
C SER A 224 -7.38 0.97 -1.08
N ASN A 225 -8.47 1.74 -1.06
CA ASN A 225 -9.26 1.90 0.16
C ASN A 225 -9.80 0.53 0.56
N MET A 226 -9.22 -0.04 1.63
CA MET A 226 -9.47 -1.42 2.01
C MET A 226 -10.95 -1.72 2.28
N LEU A 227 -11.77 -0.74 2.70
CA LEU A 227 -13.20 -0.97 2.86
C LEU A 227 -13.89 -1.37 1.54
N VAL A 228 -13.49 -0.76 0.42
CA VAL A 228 -14.06 -1.09 -0.90
C VAL A 228 -13.63 -2.48 -1.36
N ALA A 229 -12.38 -2.86 -1.10
CA ALA A 229 -11.86 -4.18 -1.41
C ALA A 229 -12.46 -5.27 -0.51
N ILE A 230 -12.61 -5.00 0.79
CA ILE A 230 -13.21 -5.94 1.76
C ILE A 230 -14.67 -6.20 1.39
N GLU A 231 -15.47 -5.16 1.14
CA GLU A 231 -16.86 -5.33 0.70
C GLU A 231 -16.93 -6.17 -0.57
N GLN A 232 -16.08 -5.88 -1.57
CA GLN A 232 -16.03 -6.67 -2.79
C GLN A 232 -15.71 -8.15 -2.53
N HIS A 233 -14.70 -8.45 -1.71
CA HIS A 233 -14.33 -9.83 -1.41
C HIS A 233 -15.44 -10.56 -0.65
N VAL A 234 -16.04 -9.90 0.34
CA VAL A 234 -17.11 -10.50 1.15
C VAL A 234 -18.37 -10.73 0.31
N ASP A 235 -18.74 -9.79 -0.56
CA ASP A 235 -19.84 -9.96 -1.51
C ASP A 235 -19.57 -11.13 -2.46
N TRP A 236 -18.36 -11.20 -3.05
CA TRP A 236 -17.98 -12.30 -3.93
C TRP A 236 -17.99 -13.65 -3.23
N ILE A 237 -17.46 -13.73 -2.00
CA ILE A 237 -17.44 -14.97 -1.21
C ILE A 237 -18.86 -15.39 -0.85
N ARG A 238 -19.73 -14.45 -0.44
CA ARG A 238 -21.15 -14.74 -0.18
C ARG A 238 -21.81 -15.35 -1.42
N ASP A 239 -21.67 -14.70 -2.57
CA ASP A 239 -22.31 -15.14 -3.82
C ASP A 239 -21.75 -16.50 -4.29
N CYS A 240 -20.46 -16.74 -4.05
CA CYS A 240 -19.82 -18.04 -4.24
C CYS A 240 -20.45 -19.12 -3.38
N LEU A 241 -20.55 -18.90 -2.06
CA LEU A 241 -21.14 -19.88 -1.15
C LEU A 241 -22.61 -20.17 -1.46
N GLU A 242 -23.38 -19.15 -1.86
CA GLU A 242 -24.76 -19.33 -2.32
C GLU A 242 -24.82 -20.16 -3.60
N HIS A 243 -23.94 -19.91 -4.57
CA HIS A 243 -23.83 -20.72 -5.79
C HIS A 243 -23.50 -22.18 -5.49
N LEU A 244 -22.53 -22.46 -4.62
CA LEU A 244 -22.18 -23.83 -4.23
C LEU A 244 -23.37 -24.55 -3.57
N GLY A 245 -24.05 -23.87 -2.64
CA GLY A 245 -25.23 -24.43 -1.97
C GLY A 245 -26.39 -24.74 -2.94
N ASN A 246 -26.66 -23.84 -3.89
CA ASN A 246 -27.73 -24.01 -4.87
C ASN A 246 -27.44 -25.12 -5.90
N ASN A 247 -26.16 -25.40 -6.16
CA ASN A 247 -25.72 -26.42 -7.13
C ASN A 247 -25.23 -27.71 -6.48
N GLN A 248 -25.35 -27.85 -5.14
CA GLN A 248 -24.90 -29.03 -4.38
C GLN A 248 -23.42 -29.37 -4.61
N VAL A 249 -22.57 -28.33 -4.70
CA VAL A 249 -21.12 -28.46 -4.82
C VAL A 249 -20.51 -28.34 -3.42
N ASP A 250 -19.68 -29.30 -3.03
CA ASP A 250 -19.11 -29.37 -1.69
C ASP A 250 -17.77 -28.65 -1.60
N THR A 251 -17.03 -28.58 -2.71
CA THR A 251 -15.66 -28.07 -2.75
C THR A 251 -15.46 -27.11 -3.90
N ILE A 252 -14.88 -25.94 -3.61
CA ILE A 252 -14.31 -25.03 -4.59
C ILE A 252 -12.83 -24.79 -4.31
N GLU A 253 -12.02 -24.83 -5.37
CA GLU A 253 -10.57 -24.63 -5.30
C GLU A 253 -10.03 -24.14 -6.64
N PRO A 254 -9.12 -23.13 -6.68
CA PRO A 254 -8.54 -22.72 -7.95
C PRO A 254 -7.64 -23.81 -8.53
N THR A 255 -7.61 -23.92 -9.85
CA THR A 255 -6.59 -24.72 -10.52
C THR A 255 -5.21 -24.10 -10.28
N LEU A 256 -4.16 -24.92 -10.32
CA LEU A 256 -2.79 -24.43 -10.21
C LEU A 256 -2.46 -23.47 -11.36
N ASP A 257 -2.96 -23.76 -12.57
CA ASP A 257 -2.74 -22.91 -13.74
C ASP A 257 -3.39 -21.53 -13.58
N ALA A 258 -4.63 -21.45 -13.07
CA ALA A 258 -5.30 -20.18 -12.82
C ALA A 258 -4.55 -19.35 -11.76
N GLU A 259 -4.07 -19.99 -10.68
CA GLU A 259 -3.22 -19.34 -9.68
C GLU A 259 -1.90 -18.84 -10.29
N ASN A 260 -1.24 -19.65 -11.12
CA ASN A 260 0.00 -19.30 -11.81
C ASN A 260 -0.21 -18.09 -12.74
N GLU A 261 -1.23 -18.13 -13.60
CA GLU A 261 -1.58 -17.06 -14.53
C GLU A 261 -1.89 -15.75 -13.80
N TRP A 262 -2.63 -15.83 -12.69
CA TRP A 262 -2.92 -14.64 -11.89
C TRP A 262 -1.67 -14.04 -11.25
N VAL A 263 -0.77 -14.88 -10.72
CA VAL A 263 0.52 -14.42 -10.18
C VAL A 263 1.36 -13.74 -11.26
N THR A 264 1.43 -14.32 -12.46
CA THR A 264 2.11 -13.71 -13.62
C THR A 264 1.49 -12.35 -13.95
N HIS A 265 0.16 -12.27 -14.08
CA HIS A 265 -0.54 -11.01 -14.36
C HIS A 265 -0.28 -9.93 -13.30
N VAL A 266 -0.28 -10.30 -12.01
CA VAL A 266 0.04 -9.36 -10.90
C VAL A 266 1.46 -8.81 -11.05
N ASN A 267 2.43 -9.68 -11.39
CA ASN A 267 3.81 -9.27 -11.62
C ASN A 267 3.94 -8.36 -12.85
N ASP A 268 3.30 -8.71 -13.96
CA ASP A 268 3.35 -7.94 -15.21
C ASP A 268 2.78 -6.53 -15.02
N VAL A 269 1.64 -6.41 -14.33
CA VAL A 269 1.03 -5.11 -14.04
C VAL A 269 1.84 -4.32 -13.00
N GLY A 270 2.60 -5.00 -12.15
CA GLY A 270 3.54 -4.39 -11.21
C GLY A 270 4.83 -3.90 -11.88
N GLN A 271 5.26 -4.54 -12.96
CA GLN A 271 6.54 -4.26 -13.63
C GLN A 271 6.59 -2.83 -14.17
N GLY A 272 7.73 -2.16 -14.00
CA GLY A 272 7.95 -0.79 -14.48
C GLY A 272 7.24 0.29 -13.67
N THR A 273 6.47 -0.07 -12.64
CA THR A 273 5.92 0.89 -11.68
C THR A 273 6.97 1.29 -10.64
N MET A 274 6.78 2.45 -9.98
CA MET A 274 7.67 2.86 -8.88
C MET A 274 7.68 1.88 -7.71
N PHE A 275 6.63 1.07 -7.53
CA PHE A 275 6.56 0.03 -6.50
C PHE A 275 7.58 -1.10 -6.71
N THR A 276 7.99 -1.34 -7.95
CA THR A 276 8.93 -2.40 -8.33
C THR A 276 10.26 -1.85 -8.85
N ALA A 277 10.49 -0.54 -8.70
CA ALA A 277 11.76 0.08 -9.04
C ALA A 277 12.93 -0.66 -8.35
N PRO A 278 14.10 -0.83 -9.01
CA PRO A 278 15.20 -1.64 -8.47
C PRO A 278 15.64 -1.23 -7.06
N THR A 279 15.66 0.08 -6.79
CA THR A 279 16.06 0.67 -5.50
C THR A 279 14.95 0.63 -4.44
N CYS A 280 13.75 0.17 -4.80
CA CYS A 280 12.61 0.19 -3.90
C CYS A 280 12.67 -0.93 -2.85
N ASN A 281 12.98 -0.61 -1.60
CA ASN A 281 12.91 -1.56 -0.48
C ASN A 281 11.64 -1.31 0.36
N SER A 282 10.50 -1.79 -0.16
CA SER A 282 9.18 -1.62 0.46
C SER A 282 8.64 -2.93 1.04
N TRP A 283 7.76 -2.81 2.03
CA TRP A 283 7.03 -3.95 2.59
C TRP A 283 6.05 -4.59 1.59
N TYR A 284 5.65 -3.88 0.52
CA TYR A 284 4.90 -4.47 -0.60
C TYR A 284 5.66 -5.60 -1.31
N LEU A 285 6.99 -5.53 -1.26
CA LEU A 285 7.92 -6.51 -1.82
C LEU A 285 8.39 -7.52 -0.77
N GLY A 286 7.93 -7.45 0.47
CA GLY A 286 8.45 -8.27 1.57
C GLY A 286 9.85 -7.87 2.07
N ALA A 287 10.45 -6.81 1.53
CA ALA A 287 11.84 -6.41 1.81
C ALA A 287 12.09 -5.91 3.25
N ASN A 288 11.03 -5.76 4.07
CA ASN A 288 11.13 -5.32 5.47
C ASN A 288 11.32 -6.46 6.46
N ILE A 289 11.20 -7.73 6.02
CA ILE A 289 11.33 -8.91 6.87
C ILE A 289 12.56 -9.72 6.40
N PRO A 290 13.61 -9.87 7.22
CA PRO A 290 14.75 -10.71 6.89
C PRO A 290 14.32 -12.15 6.52
N GLY A 291 14.86 -12.67 5.42
CA GLY A 291 14.54 -14.01 4.93
C GLY A 291 13.20 -14.16 4.20
N LYS A 292 12.38 -13.11 4.09
CA LYS A 292 11.15 -13.15 3.29
C LYS A 292 11.48 -13.00 1.79
N PRO A 293 10.87 -13.80 0.90
CA PRO A 293 11.03 -13.65 -0.54
C PRO A 293 10.65 -12.25 -1.02
N ARG A 294 11.44 -11.74 -1.96
CA ARG A 294 11.22 -10.43 -2.55
C ARG A 294 10.30 -10.52 -3.76
N VAL A 295 8.98 -10.44 -3.53
CA VAL A 295 7.95 -10.53 -4.58
C VAL A 295 6.90 -9.44 -4.37
N PHE A 296 6.42 -8.83 -5.46
CA PHE A 296 5.36 -7.82 -5.37
C PHE A 296 4.02 -8.49 -5.05
N MET A 297 3.52 -8.24 -3.83
CA MET A 297 2.35 -8.96 -3.31
C MET A 297 0.99 -8.39 -3.72
N PRO A 298 0.75 -7.06 -3.77
CA PRO A 298 -0.57 -6.52 -4.11
C PRO A 298 -0.81 -6.42 -5.62
N TYR A 299 -2.08 -6.46 -6.05
CA TYR A 299 -2.45 -6.13 -7.43
C TYR A 299 -2.57 -4.61 -7.63
N VAL A 300 -1.72 -4.03 -8.49
CA VAL A 300 -1.68 -2.57 -8.72
C VAL A 300 -2.56 -2.08 -9.89
N GLY A 301 -3.21 -2.97 -10.64
CA GLY A 301 -4.08 -2.60 -11.76
C GLY A 301 -5.34 -1.81 -11.38
N GLY A 302 -5.61 -1.68 -10.09
CA GLY A 302 -6.69 -0.87 -9.52
C GLY A 302 -7.96 -1.67 -9.22
N ILE A 303 -8.68 -1.22 -8.19
CA ILE A 303 -9.84 -1.94 -7.64
C ILE A 303 -10.98 -2.10 -8.64
N HIS A 304 -11.25 -1.09 -9.47
CA HIS A 304 -12.25 -1.16 -10.54
C HIS A 304 -12.00 -2.30 -11.56
N ARG A 305 -10.76 -2.46 -12.05
CA ARG A 305 -10.41 -3.55 -12.98
C ARG A 305 -10.41 -4.91 -12.29
N TYR A 306 -9.93 -4.95 -11.05
CA TYR A 306 -9.99 -6.18 -10.24
C TYR A 306 -11.42 -6.66 -10.02
N ARG A 307 -12.35 -5.74 -9.69
CA ARG A 307 -13.78 -6.01 -9.59
C ARG A 307 -14.33 -6.63 -10.88
N ALA A 308 -14.06 -5.98 -12.01
CA ALA A 308 -14.50 -6.48 -13.31
C ALA A 308 -13.94 -7.88 -13.62
N ARG A 309 -12.69 -8.19 -13.23
CA ARG A 309 -12.13 -9.55 -13.39
C ARG A 309 -12.84 -10.56 -12.49
N CYS A 310 -13.13 -10.22 -11.23
CA CYS A 310 -13.86 -11.11 -10.32
C CYS A 310 -15.29 -11.37 -10.82
N GLU A 311 -15.97 -10.33 -11.32
CA GLU A 311 -17.31 -10.42 -11.91
C GLU A 311 -17.31 -11.27 -13.19
N ALA A 312 -16.28 -11.13 -14.04
CA ALA A 312 -16.11 -11.98 -15.23
C ALA A 312 -15.90 -13.45 -14.87
N VAL A 313 -15.11 -13.75 -13.83
CA VAL A 313 -14.91 -15.13 -13.35
C VAL A 313 -16.23 -15.75 -12.91
N VAL A 314 -17.07 -15.01 -12.15
CA VAL A 314 -18.41 -15.50 -11.76
C VAL A 314 -19.31 -15.69 -12.97
N ALA A 315 -19.30 -14.75 -13.93
CA ALA A 315 -20.12 -14.82 -15.14
C ALA A 315 -19.73 -15.98 -16.06
N ASN A 316 -18.49 -16.47 -15.96
CA ASN A 316 -17.96 -17.62 -16.68
C ASN A 316 -17.96 -18.88 -15.80
N ASP A 317 -19.00 -19.07 -14.98
CA ASP A 317 -19.19 -20.25 -14.12
C ASP A 317 -17.99 -20.56 -13.20
N TYR A 318 -17.47 -19.53 -12.53
CA TYR A 318 -16.28 -19.60 -11.69
C TYR A 318 -15.03 -20.09 -12.46
N GLU A 319 -14.78 -19.50 -13.63
CA GLU A 319 -13.60 -19.76 -14.46
C GLU A 319 -12.30 -19.83 -13.63
N GLY A 320 -11.51 -20.88 -13.85
CA GLY A 320 -10.25 -21.11 -13.14
C GLY A 320 -10.42 -21.83 -11.80
N PHE A 321 -11.64 -22.11 -11.35
CA PHE A 321 -11.92 -22.98 -10.21
C PHE A 321 -12.34 -24.39 -10.65
N ARG A 322 -12.01 -25.38 -9.82
CA ARG A 322 -12.64 -26.70 -9.84
C ARG A 322 -13.76 -26.70 -8.81
N LEU A 323 -14.93 -27.15 -9.24
CA LEU A 323 -16.11 -27.34 -8.42
C LEU A 323 -16.36 -28.84 -8.35
N GLU A 324 -16.23 -29.41 -7.15
CA GLU A 324 -16.39 -30.85 -6.84
C GLU A 324 -17.52 -31.08 -5.84
#